data_AF-A0A0C2XM20-F1
#
_entry.id   AF-A0A0C2XM20-F1
#
_cell.length_a   1.000
_cell.length_b   1.000
_cell.length_c   1.000
_cell.angle_alpha   90.00
_cell.angle_beta   90.00
_cell.angle_gamma   90.00
#
_symmetry.space_group_name_H-M   'P 1'
#
loop_
_entity.id
_entity.type
_entity.pdbx_description
1 polymer ?
#
loop_
_entity_poly.entity_id
_entity_poly.type
_entity_poly.pdbx_seq_one_letter_code
_entity_poly.pdbx_strand_id
1 'polypeptide(L)'
;QMALWRLVSGRDPKPEKGDDLIKWEARAEKAAGEIYLLVENDQRVHFRGFEEDPIQIWKLLEAAHLSKKPGARFNAYDDLFSIRKQDDESLVDLGVRIEKAMQTIQNLRPADFNITQLDEELQCMALI
;
A
#
# COMPACT_ATOMS: atom_id res chain seq x y z
N GLN A 1 -15.38 3.43 8.74
CA GLN A 1 -14.23 3.49 7.80
C GLN A 1 -13.42 2.19 7.71
N MET A 2 -13.06 1.49 8.81
CA MET A 2 -12.27 0.24 8.73
C MET A 2 -12.91 -0.97 8.00
N ALA A 3 -14.24 -1.00 7.89
CA ALA A 3 -14.95 -2.12 7.24
C ALA A 3 -14.72 -2.17 5.71
N LEU A 4 -14.64 -1.01 5.04
CA LEU A 4 -14.39 -0.94 3.59
C LEU A 4 -12.93 -1.32 3.29
N TRP A 5 -12.00 -0.93 4.16
CA TRP A 5 -10.58 -1.31 4.02
C TRP A 5 -10.36 -2.83 4.00
N ARG A 6 -11.05 -3.58 4.89
CA ARG A 6 -10.96 -5.05 4.88
C ARG A 6 -11.45 -5.66 3.57
N LEU A 7 -12.47 -5.08 2.94
CA LEU A 7 -12.98 -5.52 1.64
C LEU A 7 -11.97 -5.25 0.53
N VAL A 8 -11.52 -4.01 0.37
CA VAL A 8 -10.62 -3.62 -0.76
C VAL A 8 -9.23 -4.25 -0.66
N SER A 9 -8.76 -4.54 0.56
CA SER A 9 -7.51 -5.28 0.78
C SER A 9 -7.63 -6.80 0.56
N GLY A 10 -8.81 -7.29 0.17
CA GLY A 10 -9.08 -8.71 -0.06
C GLY A 10 -9.13 -9.57 1.20
N ARG A 11 -9.21 -8.96 2.39
CA ARG A 11 -9.28 -9.65 3.69
C ARG A 11 -10.71 -10.04 4.10
N ASP A 12 -11.72 -9.53 3.39
CA ASP A 12 -13.13 -9.91 3.53
C ASP A 12 -13.58 -10.69 2.27
N PRO A 13 -13.53 -12.04 2.30
CA PRO A 13 -13.77 -12.86 1.11
C PRO A 13 -15.21 -12.75 0.63
N LYS A 14 -15.42 -12.79 -0.70
CA LYS A 14 -16.76 -12.77 -1.31
C LYS A 14 -17.55 -14.03 -0.92
N PRO A 15 -18.73 -13.92 -0.28
CA PRO A 15 -19.59 -15.07 -0.01
C PRO A 15 -20.13 -15.71 -1.29
N GLU A 16 -20.50 -16.98 -1.25
CA GLU A 16 -21.00 -17.68 -2.45
C GLU A 16 -22.46 -17.32 -2.81
N LYS A 17 -23.33 -17.12 -1.82
CA LYS A 17 -24.77 -16.85 -2.02
C LYS A 17 -25.46 -16.33 -0.76
N GLY A 18 -26.72 -15.89 -0.93
CA GLY A 18 -27.61 -15.48 0.16
C GLY A 18 -27.47 -14.02 0.55
N ASP A 19 -28.10 -13.65 1.66
CA ASP A 19 -28.15 -12.26 2.14
C ASP A 19 -26.76 -11.65 2.40
N ASP A 20 -25.80 -12.49 2.77
CA ASP A 20 -24.43 -12.04 3.01
C ASP A 20 -23.70 -11.67 1.72
N LEU A 21 -24.01 -12.34 0.59
CA LEU A 21 -23.51 -11.95 -0.73
C LEU A 21 -24.04 -10.56 -1.10
N ILE A 22 -25.35 -10.32 -0.94
CA ILE A 22 -25.98 -9.03 -1.26
C ILE A 22 -25.35 -7.90 -0.41
N LYS A 23 -25.16 -8.14 0.89
CA LYS A 23 -24.49 -7.18 1.79
C LYS A 23 -23.03 -6.96 1.42
N TRP A 24 -22.34 -7.99 0.94
CA TRP A 24 -20.95 -7.86 0.47
C TRP A 24 -20.90 -7.04 -0.81
N GLU A 25 -21.77 -7.31 -1.78
CA GLU A 25 -21.84 -6.60 -3.07
C GLU A 25 -22.18 -5.12 -2.89
N ALA A 26 -23.16 -4.79 -2.04
CA ALA A 26 -23.48 -3.40 -1.71
C ALA A 26 -22.29 -2.64 -1.06
N ARG A 27 -21.46 -3.34 -0.27
CA ARG A 27 -20.23 -2.76 0.30
C ARG A 27 -19.13 -2.63 -0.77
N ALA A 28 -19.06 -3.56 -1.71
CA ALA A 28 -18.10 -3.52 -2.81
C ALA A 28 -18.41 -2.35 -3.76
N GLU A 29 -19.66 -2.18 -4.18
CA GLU A 29 -20.12 -1.04 -4.99
C GLU A 29 -19.81 0.30 -4.31
N LYS A 30 -20.12 0.40 -3.00
CA LYS A 30 -19.78 1.58 -2.21
C LYS A 30 -18.28 1.84 -2.19
N ALA A 31 -17.45 0.81 -1.99
CA ALA A 31 -16.00 0.95 -1.99
C ALA A 31 -15.48 1.43 -3.36
N ALA A 32 -16.00 0.87 -4.45
CA ALA A 32 -15.61 1.24 -5.81
C ALA A 32 -15.98 2.71 -6.10
N GLY A 33 -17.19 3.13 -5.73
CA GLY A 33 -17.63 4.52 -5.85
C GLY A 33 -16.77 5.48 -5.03
N GLU A 34 -16.43 5.13 -3.79
CA GLU A 34 -15.54 5.95 -2.95
C GLU A 34 -14.14 6.07 -3.56
N ILE A 35 -13.54 4.96 -4.05
CA ILE A 35 -12.23 5.01 -4.71
C ILE A 35 -12.30 5.89 -5.97
N TYR A 36 -13.32 5.71 -6.81
CA TYR A 36 -13.49 6.49 -8.04
C TYR A 36 -13.58 8.00 -7.76
N LEU A 37 -14.32 8.40 -6.72
CA LEU A 37 -14.49 9.79 -6.31
C LEU A 37 -13.20 10.39 -5.72
N LEU A 38 -12.42 9.61 -4.99
CA LEU A 38 -11.20 10.06 -4.33
C LEU A 38 -9.98 10.08 -5.26
N VAL A 39 -9.95 9.24 -6.29
CA VAL A 39 -8.85 9.21 -7.26
C VAL A 39 -9.03 10.32 -8.30
N GLU A 40 -7.94 11.08 -8.51
CA GLU A 40 -7.84 12.14 -9.50
C GLU A 40 -8.16 11.63 -10.92
N ASN A 41 -8.80 12.47 -11.73
CA ASN A 41 -9.42 12.04 -12.99
C ASN A 41 -8.41 11.49 -14.01
N ASP A 42 -7.19 12.03 -14.02
CA ASP A 42 -6.08 11.59 -14.86
C ASP A 42 -5.52 10.22 -14.43
N GLN A 43 -5.57 9.89 -13.14
CA GLN A 43 -5.13 8.61 -12.59
C GLN A 43 -6.15 7.47 -12.85
N ARG A 44 -7.40 7.80 -13.18
CA ARG A 44 -8.46 6.79 -13.46
C ARG A 44 -8.17 5.91 -14.67
N VAL A 45 -7.26 6.34 -15.55
CA VAL A 45 -6.79 5.52 -16.68
C VAL A 45 -6.21 4.17 -16.23
N HIS A 46 -5.67 4.09 -15.00
CA HIS A 46 -5.07 2.88 -14.47
C HIS A 46 -6.06 1.75 -14.17
N PHE A 47 -7.35 2.06 -13.97
CA PHE A 47 -8.37 1.07 -13.62
C PHE A 47 -9.60 1.08 -14.54
N ARG A 48 -9.48 1.70 -15.72
CA ARG A 48 -10.54 1.71 -16.73
C ARG A 48 -10.95 0.28 -17.12
N GLY A 49 -12.25 -0.01 -17.12
CA GLY A 49 -12.82 -1.34 -17.39
C GLY A 49 -12.92 -2.24 -16.15
N PHE A 50 -12.52 -1.75 -14.97
CA PHE A 50 -12.61 -2.46 -13.69
C PHE A 50 -13.40 -1.65 -12.64
N GLU A 51 -14.22 -0.69 -13.08
CA GLU A 51 -14.89 0.30 -12.21
C GLU A 51 -15.82 -0.34 -11.16
N GLU A 52 -16.25 -1.58 -11.36
CA GLU A 52 -17.15 -2.32 -10.46
C GLU A 52 -16.41 -3.28 -9.50
N ASP A 53 -15.11 -3.50 -9.69
CA ASP A 53 -14.31 -4.38 -8.82
C ASP A 53 -13.34 -3.56 -7.97
N PRO A 54 -13.74 -3.17 -6.74
CA PRO A 54 -12.91 -2.32 -5.89
C PRO A 54 -11.60 -2.99 -5.45
N ILE A 55 -11.54 -4.33 -5.41
CA ILE A 55 -10.32 -5.06 -5.08
C ILE A 55 -9.34 -4.96 -6.24
N GLN A 56 -9.84 -5.10 -7.48
CA GLN A 56 -9.02 -4.97 -8.67
C GLN A 56 -8.57 -3.51 -8.90
N ILE A 57 -9.44 -2.52 -8.67
CA ILE A 57 -9.07 -1.10 -8.69
C ILE A 57 -7.91 -0.84 -7.73
N TRP A 58 -8.03 -1.30 -6.49
CA TRP A 58 -6.96 -1.12 -5.49
C TRP A 58 -5.64 -1.75 -5.94
N LYS A 59 -5.66 -2.98 -6.47
CA LYS A 59 -4.46 -3.65 -7.00
C LYS A 59 -3.82 -2.90 -8.17
N LEU A 60 -4.62 -2.34 -9.07
CA LEU A 60 -4.11 -1.58 -10.23
C LEU A 60 -3.49 -0.26 -9.80
N LEU A 61 -4.11 0.44 -8.84
CA LEU A 61 -3.55 1.64 -8.23
C LEU A 61 -2.26 1.31 -7.47
N GLU A 62 -2.24 0.23 -6.68
CA GLU A 62 -1.04 -0.27 -6.02
C GLU A 62 0.07 -0.55 -7.05
N ALA A 63 -0.23 -1.25 -8.14
CA ALA A 63 0.76 -1.55 -9.18
C ALA A 63 1.28 -0.30 -9.91
N ALA A 64 0.41 0.70 -10.14
CA ALA A 64 0.77 1.94 -10.82
C ALA A 64 1.64 2.85 -9.94
N HIS A 65 1.38 2.89 -8.63
CA HIS A 65 1.99 3.86 -7.71
C HIS A 65 3.06 3.25 -6.79
N LEU A 66 3.02 1.96 -6.50
CA LEU A 66 4.02 1.25 -5.71
C LEU A 66 4.89 0.41 -6.63
N SER A 67 5.95 1.03 -7.14
CA SER A 67 7.02 0.31 -7.84
C SER A 67 7.77 -0.58 -6.86
N LYS A 68 7.40 -1.86 -6.74
CA LYS A 68 8.09 -2.86 -5.89
C LYS A 68 9.44 -3.32 -6.47
N LYS A 69 10.12 -2.45 -7.22
CA LYS A 69 11.47 -2.70 -7.76
C LYS A 69 12.52 -2.46 -6.67
N PRO A 70 13.66 -3.18 -6.67
CA PRO A 70 14.73 -3.00 -5.68
C PRO A 70 15.16 -1.53 -5.50
N GLY A 71 15.24 -0.76 -6.60
CA GLY A 71 15.60 0.66 -6.54
C GLY A 71 14.67 1.55 -5.70
N ALA A 72 13.36 1.28 -5.69
CA ALA A 72 12.43 2.04 -4.84
C ALA A 72 12.62 1.70 -3.36
N ARG A 73 12.95 0.43 -3.04
CA ARG A 73 13.30 0.02 -1.68
C ARG A 73 14.63 0.63 -1.25
N PHE A 74 15.63 0.71 -2.13
CA PHE A 74 16.90 1.38 -1.83
C PHE A 74 16.70 2.85 -1.46
N ASN A 75 15.87 3.59 -2.22
CA ASN A 75 15.53 4.97 -1.86
C ASN A 75 14.82 5.04 -0.50
N ALA A 76 13.89 4.12 -0.21
CA ALA A 76 13.19 4.10 1.07
C ALA A 76 14.10 3.76 2.25
N TYR A 77 15.11 2.91 2.04
CA TYR A 77 16.16 2.65 3.04
C TYR A 77 17.05 3.87 3.24
N ASP A 78 17.46 4.54 2.17
CA ASP A 78 18.23 5.80 2.25
C ASP A 78 17.46 6.88 3.03
N ASP A 79 16.17 7.04 2.74
CA ASP A 79 15.28 7.94 3.48
C ASP A 79 15.24 7.61 4.98
N LEU A 80 15.07 6.31 5.34
CA LEU A 80 15.08 5.85 6.73
C LEU A 80 16.42 6.18 7.41
N PHE A 81 17.54 5.81 6.78
CA PHE A 81 18.88 5.98 7.38
C PHE A 81 19.33 7.45 7.41
N SER A 82 18.74 8.29 6.57
CA SER A 82 18.93 9.74 6.54
C SER A 82 18.16 10.47 7.63
N ILE A 83 17.24 9.80 8.34
CA ILE A 83 16.54 10.42 9.47
C ILE A 83 17.55 10.82 10.55
N ARG A 84 17.54 12.11 10.86
CA ARG A 84 18.22 12.71 12.01
C ARG A 84 17.21 13.49 12.84
N LYS A 85 17.43 13.52 14.15
CA LYS A 85 16.65 14.36 15.06
C LYS A 85 16.92 15.82 14.72
N GLN A 86 15.85 16.62 14.57
CA GLN A 86 15.98 18.07 14.43
C GLN A 86 16.08 18.76 15.79
N ASP A 87 16.63 19.99 15.84
CA ASP A 87 16.88 20.72 17.09
C ASP A 87 15.60 20.98 17.90
N ASP A 88 14.52 21.31 17.21
CA ASP A 88 13.19 21.65 17.75
C ASP A 88 12.20 20.47 17.81
N GLU A 89 12.66 19.26 17.47
CA GLU A 89 11.82 18.08 17.38
C GLU A 89 11.82 17.27 18.69
N SER A 90 10.65 16.78 19.10
CA SER A 90 10.53 15.85 20.22
C SER A 90 10.95 14.42 19.84
N LEU A 91 11.33 13.60 20.83
CA LEU A 91 11.62 12.18 20.57
C LEU A 91 10.40 11.41 20.06
N VAL A 92 9.19 11.86 20.42
CA VAL A 92 7.93 11.26 19.95
C VAL A 92 7.74 11.51 18.45
N ASP A 93 7.94 12.75 18.00
CA ASP A 93 7.80 13.12 16.59
C ASP A 93 8.86 12.41 15.73
N LEU A 94 10.10 12.30 16.25
CA LEU A 94 11.15 11.50 15.61
C LEU A 94 10.73 10.04 15.46
N GLY A 95 10.15 9.45 16.51
CA GLY A 95 9.63 8.09 16.50
C GLY A 95 8.57 7.87 15.41
N VAL A 96 7.62 8.80 15.29
CA VAL A 96 6.58 8.77 14.25
C VAL A 96 7.18 8.81 12.84
N ARG A 97 8.23 9.60 12.61
CA ARG A 97 8.92 9.63 11.29
C ARG A 97 9.62 8.31 10.98
N ILE A 98 10.29 7.70 11.97
CA ILE A 98 10.96 6.40 11.82
C ILE A 98 9.93 5.31 11.51
N GLU A 99 8.82 5.26 12.25
CA GLU A 99 7.74 4.30 12.01
C GLU A 99 7.14 4.47 10.61
N LYS A 100 6.88 5.72 10.19
CA LYS A 100 6.37 6.00 8.86
C LYS A 100 7.33 5.56 7.75
N ALA A 101 8.64 5.82 7.91
CA ALA A 101 9.65 5.37 6.97
C ALA A 101 9.73 3.84 6.90
N MET A 102 9.63 3.16 8.05
CA MET A 102 9.60 1.70 8.10
C MET A 102 8.34 1.12 7.44
N GLN A 103 7.18 1.74 7.63
CA GLN A 103 5.95 1.33 6.96
C GLN A 103 6.07 1.47 5.44
N THR A 104 6.72 2.53 4.94
CA THR A 104 7.02 2.70 3.51
C THR A 104 7.87 1.55 2.97
N ILE A 105 8.96 1.18 3.67
CA ILE A 105 9.80 0.03 3.29
C ILE A 105 8.96 -1.25 3.23
N GLN A 106 8.13 -1.49 4.26
CA GLN A 106 7.28 -2.68 4.33
C GLN A 106 6.27 -2.74 3.17
N ASN A 107 5.68 -1.62 2.77
CA ASN A 107 4.74 -1.56 1.66
C ASN A 107 5.38 -1.85 0.30
N LEU A 108 6.68 -1.59 0.16
CA LEU A 108 7.46 -1.84 -1.06
C LEU A 108 7.96 -3.29 -1.18
N ARG A 109 7.77 -4.11 -0.15
CA ARG A 109 8.18 -5.53 -0.16
C ARG A 109 7.26 -6.35 -1.08
N PRO A 110 7.81 -7.24 -1.92
CA PRO A 110 7.00 -8.26 -2.60
C PRO A 110 6.40 -9.25 -1.57
N ALA A 111 5.41 -10.02 -2.00
CA ALA A 111 4.68 -10.91 -1.09
C ALA A 111 5.53 -12.05 -0.51
N ASP A 112 6.58 -12.44 -1.22
CA ASP A 112 7.56 -13.48 -0.84
C ASP A 112 8.80 -12.91 -0.14
N PHE A 113 8.79 -11.61 0.20
CA PHE A 113 9.94 -10.95 0.82
C PHE A 113 10.30 -11.58 2.16
N ASN A 114 11.52 -12.09 2.26
CA ASN A 114 12.04 -12.74 3.45
C ASN A 114 13.36 -12.11 3.92
N ILE A 115 13.87 -12.60 5.06
CA ILE A 115 15.09 -12.05 5.67
C ILE A 115 16.34 -12.24 4.80
N THR A 116 16.40 -13.29 3.98
CA THR A 116 17.53 -13.51 3.06
C THR A 116 17.57 -12.42 2.00
N GLN A 117 16.41 -12.05 1.44
CA GLN A 117 16.31 -10.94 0.48
C GLN A 117 16.61 -9.59 1.12
N LEU A 118 16.29 -9.40 2.41
CA LEU A 118 16.72 -8.22 3.15
C LEU A 118 18.24 -8.16 3.28
N ASP A 119 18.89 -9.27 3.66
CA ASP A 119 20.34 -9.35 3.80
C ASP A 119 21.05 -9.08 2.45
N GLU A 120 20.53 -9.64 1.36
CA GLU A 120 21.02 -9.37 -0.01
C GLU A 120 20.88 -7.88 -0.39
N GLU A 121 19.75 -7.26 -0.07
CA GLU A 121 19.52 -5.84 -0.33
C GLU A 121 20.48 -4.95 0.47
N LEU A 122 20.67 -5.25 1.76
CA LEU A 122 21.61 -4.52 2.63
C LEU A 122 23.06 -4.69 2.13
N GLN A 123 23.43 -5.90 1.69
CA GLN A 123 24.74 -6.14 1.09
C GLN A 123 24.94 -5.34 -0.21
N CYS A 124 23.91 -5.29 -1.07
CA CYS A 124 23.96 -4.49 -2.30
C CYS A 124 24.08 -3.00 -2.01
N MET A 125 23.38 -2.48 -1.00
CA MET A 125 23.47 -1.07 -0.61
C MET A 125 24.87 -0.65 -0.15
N ALA A 126 25.61 -1.54 0.50
CA ALA A 126 26.99 -1.26 0.92
C ALA A 126 27.99 -1.18 -0.25
N LEU A 127 27.61 -1.64 -1.44
CA LEU A 127 28.44 -1.58 -2.66
C LEU A 127 28.25 -0.28 -3.45
N ILE A 128 27.30 0.56 -3.05
CA ILE A 128 26.96 1.85 -3.69
C ILE A 128 27.58 2.98 -2.86
#